data_AF-A0A2G1XVC1-F1
#
_entry.id   AF-A0A2G1XVC1-F1
#
_cell.length_a   1.000
_cell.length_b   1.000
_cell.length_c   1.000
_cell.angle_alpha   90.00
_cell.angle_beta   90.00
_cell.angle_gamma   90.00
#
_symmetry.space_group_name_H-M   'P 1'
#
loop_
_entity.id
_entity.type
_entity.pdbx_description
1 polymer ?
#
loop_
_entity_poly.entity_id
_entity_poly.type
_entity_poly.pdbx_seq_one_letter_code
_entity_poly.pdbx_strand_id
1 'polypeptide(L)' 'MQLSLGPIFYYWPRQQVEDFYHQALDSPADIVYLGETV' A
#
# COMPACT_ATOMS: atom_id res chain seq x y z
N MET A 1 10.55 13.13 -9.79
CA MET A 1 10.28 11.69 -9.98
C MET A 1 9.12 11.35 -9.07
N GLN A 2 8.07 10.69 -9.57
CA GLN A 2 6.90 10.34 -8.77
C GLN A 2 7.07 8.91 -8.26
N LEU A 3 7.09 8.72 -6.95
CA LEU A 3 7.20 7.40 -6.33
C LEU A 3 5.79 6.87 -6.03
N SER A 4 5.51 5.63 -6.37
CA SER A 4 4.22 5.01 -6.09
C SER A 4 4.38 3.68 -5.36
N LEU A 5 3.46 3.43 -4.43
CA LEU A 5 3.32 2.17 -3.73
C LEU A 5 2.26 1.33 -4.44
N GLY A 6 2.69 0.20 -4.98
CA GLY A 6 1.80 -0.78 -5.59
C GLY A 6 0.99 -1.56 -4.56
N PRO A 7 0.00 -2.34 -5.01
CA PRO A 7 -0.87 -3.08 -4.11
C PRO A 7 -0.23 -4.34 -3.52
N ILE A 8 -0.89 -4.89 -2.51
CA ILE A 8 -0.54 -6.17 -1.89
C ILE A 8 -0.95 -7.33 -2.82
N PHE A 9 0.01 -8.17 -3.22
CA PHE A 9 -0.21 -9.30 -4.14
C PHE A 9 -0.58 -10.62 -3.46
N TYR A 10 -0.56 -10.66 -2.12
CA TYR A 10 -0.80 -11.87 -1.34
C TYR A 10 -1.94 -11.66 -0.34
N TYR A 11 -2.56 -12.76 0.06
CA TYR A 11 -3.57 -12.71 1.10
C TYR A 11 -2.91 -12.48 2.47
N TRP A 12 -3.18 -11.31 3.05
CA TRP A 12 -2.79 -10.96 4.41
C TRP A 12 -4.03 -10.86 5.31
N PRO A 13 -3.90 -11.19 6.61
CA PRO A 13 -4.92 -10.86 7.60
C PRO A 13 -5.24 -9.37 7.57
N ARG A 14 -6.52 -9.03 7.80
CA ARG A 14 -7.02 -7.64 7.72
C ARG A 14 -6.17 -6.65 8.53
N GLN A 15 -5.83 -6.99 9.77
CA GLN A 15 -5.04 -6.11 10.64
C GLN A 15 -3.67 -5.79 10.02
N GLN A 16 -3.02 -6.78 9.41
CA GLN A 16 -1.73 -6.60 8.77
C GLN A 16 -1.82 -5.65 7.56
N VAL A 17 -2.93 -5.70 6.81
CA VAL A 17 -3.19 -4.78 5.70
C VAL A 17 -3.37 -3.35 6.22
N GLU A 18 -4.15 -3.16 7.27
CA GLU A 18 -4.38 -1.86 7.89
C GLU A 18 -3.08 -1.27 8.43
N ASP A 19 -2.30 -2.05 9.18
CA ASP A 19 -1.01 -1.62 9.74
C ASP A 19 0.00 -1.23 8.65
N PHE A 20 0.02 -1.95 7.54
CA PHE A 20 0.90 -1.65 6.40
C PHE A 20 0.55 -0.31 5.76
N TYR A 21 -0.73 -0.07 5.45
CA TYR A 21 -1.14 1.19 4.84
C TYR A 21 -1.08 2.36 5.81
N HIS A 22 -1.20 2.14 7.11
CA HIS A 22 -0.88 3.16 8.11
C HIS A 22 0.59 3.58 8.05
N GLN A 23 1.52 2.62 7.96
CA GLN A 23 2.95 2.93 7.79
C GLN A 23 3.28 3.58 6.44
N ALA A 24 2.50 3.27 5.39
CA ALA A 24 2.69 3.89 4.08
C ALA A 24 2.46 5.41 4.08
N LEU A 25 1.71 5.94 5.06
CA LEU A 25 1.50 7.38 5.23
C LEU A 25 2.81 8.14 5.53
N ASP A 26 3.78 7.49 6.17
CA ASP A 26 5.08 8.06 6.50
C ASP A 26 6.12 7.82 5.40
N SER A 27 5.72 7.17 4.30
CA SER A 27 6.61 6.87 3.18
C SER A 27 6.72 8.05 2.20
N PRO A 28 7.79 8.14 1.40
CA PRO A 28 7.92 9.17 0.36
C PRO A 28 7.06 8.90 -0.89
N ALA A 29 6.11 7.94 -0.84
CA ALA A 29 5.26 7.62 -1.97
C ALA A 29 4.20 8.71 -2.18
N ASP A 30 4.13 9.24 -3.40
CA ASP A 30 3.15 10.23 -3.82
C ASP A 30 1.77 9.61 -4.09
N ILE A 31 1.73 8.32 -4.45
CA ILE A 31 0.52 7.56 -4.77
C ILE A 31 0.56 6.20 -4.09
N VAL A 32 -0.56 5.81 -3.46
CA VAL A 32 -0.77 4.47 -2.90
C VAL A 32 -1.94 3.80 -3.63
N TYR A 33 -1.69 2.65 -4.25
CA TYR A 33 -2.72 1.86 -4.93
C TYR A 33 -3.26 0.78 -3.99
N LEU A 34 -4.57 0.83 -3.74
CA LEU A 34 -5.29 -0.14 -2.92
C LEU A 34 -6.04 -1.13 -3.85
N GLY A 35 -5.82 -2.43 -3.68
CA GLY A 35 -6.55 -3.48 -4.42
C GLY A 35 -5.81 -3.97 -5.68
N GLU A 36 -6.48 -4.50 -6.69
CA GLU A 36 -5.81 -4.92 -7.92
C GLU A 36 -5.75 -3.78 -8.94
N THR A 37 -4.57 -3.55 -9.53
CA THR A 37 -4.43 -2.69 -10.72
C THR A 37 -4.91 -3.49 -11.93
N VAL A 38 -6.11 -3.19 -12.45
CA VAL A 38 -6.63 -3.75 -13.72
C VAL A 38 -6.17 -2.91 -14.91
#